data_AF-A0A8T6XMH7-F1
#
_entry.id   AF-A0A8T6XMH7-F1
#
_cell.length_a   1.000
_cell.length_b   1.000
_cell.length_c   1.000
_cell.angle_alpha   90.00
_cell.angle_beta   90.00
_cell.angle_gamma   90.00
#
_symmetry.space_group_name_H-M   'P 1'
#
loop_
_entity.id
_entity.type
_entity.pdbx_description
1 polymer ?
#
loop_
_entity_poly.entity_id
_entity_poly.type
_entity_poly.pdbx_seq_one_letter_code
_entity_poly.pdbx_strand_id
1 'polypeptide(L)' 'PQKKNPDILELTRGKTAEIIGDLTGILATIKGLASGYGRDLQQIKSCIW' A
#
# COMPACT_ATOMS: atom_id res chain seq x y z
N PRO A 1 -12.02 13.05 -32.83
CA PRO A 1 -10.80 12.24 -33.08
C PRO A 1 -9.50 12.73 -32.40
N GLN A 2 -9.36 14.01 -32.07
CA GLN A 2 -8.12 14.56 -31.46
C GLN A 2 -8.03 14.40 -29.94
N LYS A 3 -9.16 14.17 -29.26
CA LYS A 3 -9.18 13.99 -27.80
C LYS A 3 -8.71 12.58 -27.46
N LYS A 4 -7.50 12.46 -26.93
CA LYS A 4 -6.97 11.26 -26.27
C LYS A 4 -7.18 11.41 -24.77
N ASN A 5 -7.81 10.42 -24.15
CA ASN A 5 -7.97 10.41 -22.71
C ASN A 5 -6.65 9.98 -22.04
N PRO A 6 -6.29 10.60 -20.91
CA PRO A 6 -5.09 10.25 -20.16
C PRO A 6 -5.37 9.10 -19.16
N ASP A 7 -5.95 8.00 -19.62
CA ASP A 7 -6.40 6.89 -18.74
C ASP A 7 -5.24 6.30 -17.91
N ILE A 8 -4.02 6.30 -18.47
CA ILE A 8 -2.80 5.85 -17.78
C ILE A 8 -2.50 6.72 -16.56
N LEU A 9 -2.71 8.04 -16.65
CA LEU A 9 -2.51 8.95 -15.52
C LEU A 9 -3.58 8.76 -14.45
N GLU A 10 -4.82 8.44 -14.86
CA GLU A 10 -5.91 8.13 -13.93
C GLU A 10 -5.65 6.84 -13.16
N LEU A 11 -5.19 5.79 -13.84
CA LEU A 11 -4.80 4.53 -13.21
C LEU A 11 -3.60 4.70 -12.28
N THR A 12 -2.59 5.46 -12.70
CA THR A 12 -1.41 5.73 -11.89
C THR A 12 -1.80 6.44 -10.60
N ARG A 13 -2.65 7.46 -10.68
CA ARG A 13 -3.17 8.18 -9.52
C ARG A 13 -3.93 7.26 -8.56
N GLY A 14 -4.77 6.36 -9.08
CA GLY A 14 -5.47 5.37 -8.27
C GLY A 14 -4.51 4.42 -7.55
N LYS A 15 -3.51 3.91 -8.27
CA LYS A 15 -2.51 3.00 -7.71
C LYS A 15 -1.63 3.66 -6.65
N THR A 16 -1.32 4.95 -6.79
CA THR A 16 -0.60 5.70 -5.75
C THR A 16 -1.36 5.75 -4.43
N ALA A 17 -2.70 5.92 -4.46
CA ALA A 17 -3.50 5.93 -3.24
C ALA A 17 -3.51 4.57 -2.53
N GLU A 18 -3.53 3.47 -3.30
CA GLU A 18 -3.43 2.10 -2.78
C GLU A 18 -2.12 1.89 -2.02
N ILE A 19 -0.98 2.24 -2.64
CA ILE A 19 0.36 2.11 -2.04
C ILE A 19 0.51 2.93 -0.76
N ILE A 20 -0.08 4.13 -0.71
CA ILE A 20 -0.07 4.97 0.50
C ILE A 20 -0.88 4.32 1.63
N GLY A 21 -2.00 3.66 1.30
CA GLY A 21 -2.79 2.87 2.23
C GLY A 21 -2.00 1.70 2.82
N ASP A 22 -1.33 0.94 1.96
CA ASP A 22 -0.49 -0.19 2.36
C ASP A 22 0.65 0.25 3.30
N LEU A 23 1.35 1.33 2.95
CA LEU A 23 2.40 1.90 3.79
C LEU A 23 1.87 2.27 5.19
N THR A 24 0.71 2.92 5.24
CA THR A 24 0.09 3.34 6.50
C THR A 24 -0.30 2.12 7.35
N GLY A 25 -0.84 1.07 6.73
CA GLY A 25 -1.18 -0.19 7.40
C GLY A 25 0.04 -0.94 7.95
N ILE A 26 1.13 -0.99 7.20
CA ILE A 26 2.39 -1.58 7.64
C ILE A 26 2.94 -0.83 8.86
N LEU A 27 3.00 0.51 8.78
CA LEU A 27 3.49 1.35 9.89
C LEU A 27 2.64 1.18 11.15
N ALA A 28 1.31 1.08 11.01
CA ALA A 28 0.41 0.82 12.14
C ALA A 28 0.65 -0.56 12.78
N THR A 29 0.94 -1.58 11.98
CA THR A 29 1.19 -2.96 12.44
C THR A 29 2.51 -3.09 13.20
N ILE A 30 3.56 -2.37 12.76
CA ILE A 30 4.88 -2.39 13.41
C ILE A 30 4.90 -1.49 14.66
N LYS A 31 4.05 -0.46 14.72
CA LYS A 31 4.03 0.51 15.82
C LYS A 31 3.69 -0.17 17.15
N GLY A 32 4.68 -0.21 18.05
CA GLY A 32 4.51 -0.75 19.40
C GLY A 32 4.73 -2.26 19.52
N LEU A 33 5.22 -2.92 18.47
CA LEU A 33 5.57 -4.33 18.54
C LEU A 33 6.82 -4.53 19.40
N ALA A 34 6.77 -5.51 20.31
CA ALA A 34 7.93 -5.89 21.12
C ALA A 34 9.05 -6.48 20.23
N SER A 35 10.30 -6.37 20.69
CA SER A 35 11.45 -6.92 19.97
C SER A 35 11.33 -8.43 19.82
N GLY A 36 11.65 -8.94 18.62
CA GLY A 36 11.56 -10.36 18.27
C GLY A 36 10.51 -10.66 17.21
N TYR A 37 10.15 -11.94 17.09
CA TYR A 37 9.13 -12.39 16.13
C TYR A 37 7.72 -12.30 16.75
N GLY A 38 6.88 -11.43 16.19
CA GLY A 38 5.44 -11.39 16.45
C GLY A 38 4.65 -12.02 15.30
N ARG A 39 3.58 -12.78 15.59
CA ARG A 39 2.70 -13.35 14.55
C ARG A 39 1.98 -12.29 13.73
N ASP A 40 1.79 -11.10 14.30
CA ASP A 40 1.20 -9.92 13.66
C ASP A 40 1.99 -9.48 12.41
N LEU A 41 3.30 -9.78 12.35
CA LEU A 41 4.14 -9.50 11.17
C LEU A 41 3.69 -10.25 9.92
N GLN A 42 2.88 -11.31 10.06
CA GLN A 42 2.31 -12.01 8.90
C GLN A 42 1.32 -11.15 8.11
N GLN A 43 0.66 -10.18 8.75
CA GLN A 43 -0.30 -9.28 8.08
C GLN A 43 0.39 -8.38 7.04
N ILE A 44 1.65 -8.01 7.28
CA ILE A 44 2.46 -7.19 6.36
C ILE A 44 2.63 -7.87 4.99
N LYS A 45 2.64 -9.21 4.94
CA LYS A 45 2.79 -9.95 3.69
C LYS A 45 1.67 -9.66 2.71
N SER A 46 0.44 -9.44 3.20
CA SER A 46 -0.72 -9.13 2.36
C SER A 46 -0.67 -7.74 1.73
N CYS A 47 0.09 -6.81 2.33
CA CYS A 47 0.29 -5.45 1.77
C CYS A 47 1.45 -5.39 0.76
N ILE A 48 2.25 -6.45 0.66
CA ILE A 48 3.44 -6.51 -0.20
C ILE A 48 3.20 -7.34 -1.46
N TRP A 49 2.24 -8.26 -1.42
CA TRP A 49 2.00 -9.27 -2.46
C TRP A 49 0.74 -8.96 -3.26
#